data_AF-A0A3N0G669-F1
#
_entry.id   AF-A0A3N0G669-F1
#
_cell.length_a   1.000
_cell.length_b   1.000
_cell.length_c   1.000
_cell.angle_alpha   90.00
_cell.angle_beta   90.00
_cell.angle_gamma   90.00
#
_symmetry.space_group_name_H-M   'P 1'
#
loop_
_entity.id
_entity.type
_entity.pdbx_description
1 polymer ?
#
loop_
_entity_poly.entity_id
_entity_poly.type
_entity_poly.pdbx_seq_one_letter_code
_entity_poly.pdbx_strand_id
1 'polypeptide(L)'
;MKAPDITVKLYIHHNQFNPAPFVATCDMSQWNGFTLVEVIEITIPAPILSGADVAQKRIEQLRSRQLDIINSAHAQAAEIEDQIKTLQCIEHSPAAMTSR
;
A
#
# COMPACT_ATOMS: atom_id res chain seq x y z
N MET A 1 -24.05 -4.72 -16.22
CA MET A 1 -25.02 -4.57 -15.12
C MET A 1 -24.49 -3.52 -14.17
N LYS A 2 -25.30 -2.53 -13.76
CA LYS A 2 -24.89 -1.54 -12.75
C LYS A 2 -24.92 -2.21 -11.37
N ALA A 3 -23.87 -2.05 -10.57
CA ALA A 3 -23.90 -2.49 -9.18
C ALA A 3 -24.91 -1.64 -8.37
N PRO A 4 -25.49 -2.15 -7.28
CA PRO A 4 -26.36 -1.35 -6.44
C PRO A 4 -25.59 -0.20 -5.80
N ASP A 5 -26.25 0.96 -5.68
CA ASP A 5 -25.68 2.11 -5.00
C ASP A 5 -25.40 1.76 -3.52
N ILE A 6 -24.35 2.36 -2.96
CA ILE A 6 -23.86 2.03 -1.63
C ILE A 6 -24.45 3.04 -0.65
N THR A 7 -25.27 2.56 0.28
CA THR A 7 -25.80 3.40 1.37
C THR A 7 -24.88 3.28 2.57
N VAL A 8 -24.37 4.42 3.07
CA VAL A 8 -23.50 4.47 4.24
C VAL A 8 -24.01 5.48 5.26
N LYS A 9 -23.76 5.19 6.54
CA LYS A 9 -24.01 6.12 7.64
C LYS A 9 -22.71 6.82 8.01
N LEU A 10 -22.77 8.14 8.00
CA LEU A 10 -21.71 9.03 8.46
C LEU A 10 -22.10 9.56 9.82
N TYR A 11 -21.21 9.41 10.79
CA TYR A 11 -21.40 9.92 12.14
C TYR A 11 -20.56 11.19 12.28
N ILE A 12 -21.20 12.32 12.57
CA ILE A 12 -20.51 13.60 12.73
C ILE A 12 -20.29 13.82 14.22
N HIS A 13 -19.04 14.00 14.61
CA HIS A 13 -18.65 14.22 16.00
C HIS A 13 -17.95 15.55 16.18
N HIS A 14 -18.04 16.09 17.38
CA HIS A 14 -17.23 17.20 17.88
C HIS A 14 -16.45 16.73 19.12
N ASN A 15 -15.24 17.25 19.31
CA ASN A 15 -14.48 17.04 20.55
C ASN A 15 -13.80 18.35 20.97
N GLN A 16 -13.41 18.43 22.24
CA GLN A 16 -12.78 19.64 22.80
C GLN A 16 -11.37 19.94 22.25
N PHE A 17 -10.76 18.98 21.55
CA PHE A 17 -9.39 19.10 21.02
C PHE A 17 -9.35 19.60 19.57
N ASN A 18 -10.50 19.55 18.88
CA ASN A 18 -10.63 19.95 17.49
C ASN A 18 -11.75 20.98 17.35
N PRO A 19 -11.45 22.21 16.92
CA PRO A 19 -12.46 23.26 16.77
C PRO A 19 -13.48 22.97 15.66
N ALA A 20 -13.20 22.02 14.76
CA ALA A 20 -14.11 21.63 13.69
C ALA A 20 -14.75 20.25 13.96
N PRO A 21 -16.03 20.06 13.60
CA PRO A 21 -16.63 18.74 13.54
C PRO A 21 -15.88 17.84 12.55
N PHE A 22 -15.84 16.54 12.83
CA PHE A 22 -15.22 15.55 11.97
C PHE A 22 -16.18 14.38 11.72
N VAL A 23 -15.92 13.64 10.63
CA VAL A 23 -16.74 12.50 10.21
C VAL A 23 -16.05 11.20 10.63
N ALA A 24 -16.81 10.32 11.28
CA ALA A 24 -16.42 8.97 11.65
C ALA A 24 -17.30 7.92 10.95
N THR A 25 -16.78 6.71 10.86
CA THR A 25 -17.48 5.54 10.30
C THR A 25 -18.37 4.83 11.32
N CYS A 26 -18.28 5.20 12.60
CA CYS A 26 -19.07 4.66 13.69
C CYS A 26 -19.37 5.73 14.75
N ASP A 27 -20.33 5.47 15.63
CA ASP A 27 -20.60 6.37 16.74
C ASP A 27 -19.49 6.29 17.80
N MET A 28 -18.74 7.38 17.93
CA MET A 28 -17.66 7.57 18.89
C MET A 28 -18.13 8.12 20.25
N SER A 29 -19.42 8.42 20.44
CA SER A 29 -19.96 9.06 21.66
C SER A 29 -19.75 8.25 22.94
N GLN A 30 -19.51 6.94 22.81
CA GLN A 30 -19.19 6.05 23.92
C GLN A 30 -17.79 6.30 24.52
N TRP A 31 -16.91 7.00 23.80
CA TRP A 31 -15.58 7.36 24.27
C TRP A 31 -15.57 8.77 24.85
N ASN A 32 -14.88 8.93 25.98
CA ASN A 32 -14.79 10.22 26.67
C ASN A 32 -14.23 11.31 25.76
N GLY A 33 -14.89 12.47 25.76
CA GLY A 33 -14.47 13.65 25.01
C GLY A 33 -15.06 13.79 23.62
N PHE A 34 -15.87 12.85 23.15
CA PHE A 34 -16.56 12.92 21.86
C PHE A 34 -18.06 13.12 22.05
N THR A 35 -18.63 14.07 21.30
CA THR A 35 -20.08 14.32 21.26
C THR A 35 -20.59 14.03 19.86
N LEU A 36 -21.55 13.12 19.73
CA LEU A 36 -22.25 12.88 18.47
C LEU A 36 -23.17 14.06 18.19
N VAL A 37 -22.94 14.71 17.05
CA VAL A 37 -23.72 15.87 16.59
C VAL A 37 -24.88 15.40 15.72
N GLU A 38 -24.58 14.53 14.75
CA GLU A 38 -25.56 14.09 13.76
C GLU A 38 -25.17 12.74 13.16
N VAL A 39 -26.18 11.99 12.69
CA VAL A 39 -25.98 10.81 11.85
C VAL A 39 -26.64 11.07 10.51
N ILE A 40 -25.83 11.11 9.46
CA ILE A 40 -26.30 11.36 8.10
C ILE A 40 -26.20 10.06 7.31
N GLU A 41 -27.29 9.68 6.66
CA GLU A 41 -27.28 8.60 5.69
C GLU A 41 -27.08 9.18 4.29
N ILE A 42 -26.04 8.72 3.60
CA ILE A 42 -25.77 9.13 2.22
C ILE A 42 -25.79 7.92 1.30
N THR A 43 -26.28 8.15 0.08
CA THR A 43 -26.23 7.17 -1.00
C THR A 43 -25.10 7.54 -1.96
N ILE A 44 -24.11 6.65 -2.06
CA ILE A 44 -22.99 6.77 -2.98
C ILE A 44 -23.35 6.01 -4.26
N PRO A 45 -23.46 6.68 -5.41
CA PRO A 45 -23.81 6.01 -6.65
C PRO A 45 -22.71 5.02 -7.03
N ALA A 46 -23.11 3.79 -7.34
CA ALA A 46 -22.16 2.79 -7.79
C ALA A 46 -21.62 3.17 -9.18
N PRO A 47 -20.28 3.09 -9.38
CA PRO A 47 -19.71 3.37 -10.68
C PRO A 47 -20.19 2.33 -11.70
N ILE A 48 -20.53 2.79 -12.90
CA ILE A 48 -20.75 1.90 -14.03
C ILE A 48 -19.38 1.50 -14.55
N LEU A 49 -18.94 0.30 -14.18
CA LEU A 49 -17.71 -0.28 -14.71
C LEU A 49 -18.03 -1.05 -15.98
N SER A 50 -17.40 -0.67 -17.09
CA SER A 50 -17.41 -1.49 -18.29
C SER A 50 -16.46 -2.68 -18.13
N GLY A 51 -16.65 -3.73 -18.95
CA GLY A 51 -15.70 -4.85 -19.00
C GLY A 51 -14.28 -4.39 -19.36
N ALA A 52 -14.15 -3.32 -20.16
CA ALA A 52 -12.87 -2.73 -20.51
C ALA A 52 -12.19 -2.06 -19.30
N ASP A 53 -12.95 -1.35 -18.44
CA ASP A 53 -12.40 -0.71 -17.24
C ASP A 53 -11.84 -1.75 -16.25
N VAL A 54 -12.57 -2.85 -16.07
CA VAL A 54 -12.13 -3.96 -15.22
C VAL A 54 -10.89 -4.64 -15.80
N ALA A 55 -10.88 -4.90 -17.11
CA ALA A 55 -9.74 -5.49 -17.79
C ALA A 55 -8.49 -4.60 -17.69
N GLN A 56 -8.65 -3.29 -17.90
CA GLN A 56 -7.58 -2.31 -17.80
C GLN A 56 -6.98 -2.28 -16.39
N LYS A 57 -7.81 -2.25 -15.34
CA LYS A 57 -7.34 -2.33 -13.95
C LYS A 57 -6.56 -3.61 -13.68
N ARG A 58 -6.99 -4.73 -14.25
CA ARG A 58 -6.28 -6.01 -14.11
C ARG A 58 -4.95 -6.02 -14.86
N ILE A 59 -4.88 -5.40 -16.04
CA ILE A 59 -3.64 -5.21 -16.79
C ILE A 59 -2.65 -4.35 -15.98
N GLU A 60 -3.11 -3.25 -15.39
CA GLU A 60 -2.30 -2.38 -14.53
C GLU A 60 -1.70 -3.15 -13.33
N GLN A 61 -2.52 -3.95 -12.65
CA GLN A 61 -2.05 -4.80 -11.54
C GLN A 61 -1.01 -5.83 -12.00
N LEU A 62 -1.24 -6.49 -13.14
CA LEU A 62 -0.30 -7.46 -13.69
C LEU A 62 1.03 -6.81 -14.09
N ARG A 63 1.00 -5.61 -14.67
CA ARG A 63 2.21 -4.84 -15.01
C ARG A 63 2.98 -4.42 -13.76
N SER A 64 2.29 -3.95 -12.71
CA SER A 64 2.93 -3.63 -11.43
C SER A 64 3.64 -4.86 -10.86
N ARG A 65 2.94 -6.00 -10.80
CA ARG A 65 3.51 -7.24 -10.29
C ARG A 65 4.69 -7.73 -11.12
N GLN A 66 4.62 -7.58 -12.44
CA GLN A 66 5.74 -7.91 -13.33
C GLN A 66 6.97 -7.05 -13.01
N LEU A 67 6.78 -5.75 -12.82
CA LEU A 67 7.87 -4.83 -12.49
C LEU A 67 8.50 -5.16 -11.12
N ASP A 68 7.68 -5.49 -10.13
CA ASP A 68 8.16 -5.87 -8.79
C ASP A 68 9.06 -7.12 -8.86
N ILE A 69 8.65 -8.12 -9.64
CA ILE A 69 9.44 -9.34 -9.86
C ILE A 69 10.77 -9.02 -10.54
N ILE A 70 10.75 -8.21 -11.60
CA ILE A 70 11.95 -7.82 -12.34
C ILE A 70 12.92 -7.09 -11.41
N ASN A 71 12.45 -6.12 -10.62
CA ASN A 71 13.27 -5.36 -9.69
C ASN A 71 13.87 -6.27 -8.61
N SER A 72 13.08 -7.20 -8.06
CA SER A 72 13.56 -8.17 -7.08
C SER A 72 14.62 -9.10 -7.67
N ALA A 73 14.41 -9.59 -8.90
CA ALA A 73 15.37 -10.45 -9.59
C ALA A 73 16.69 -9.71 -9.88
N HIS A 74 16.63 -8.44 -10.30
CA HIS A 74 17.82 -7.62 -10.49
C HIS A 74 18.61 -7.43 -9.20
N ALA A 75 17.91 -7.15 -8.08
CA ALA A 75 18.56 -7.01 -6.78
C ALA A 75 19.25 -8.31 -6.35
N GLN A 76 18.57 -9.46 -6.49
CA GLN A 76 19.14 -10.77 -6.17
C GLN A 76 20.34 -11.11 -7.05
N ALA A 77 20.27 -10.82 -8.35
CA ALA A 77 21.38 -11.05 -9.27
C ALA A 77 22.60 -10.20 -8.89
N ALA A 78 22.40 -8.93 -8.56
CA ALA A 78 23.48 -8.04 -8.13
C ALA A 78 24.14 -8.52 -6.82
N GLU A 79 23.37 -9.01 -5.86
CA GLU A 79 23.90 -9.60 -4.63
C GLU A 79 24.77 -10.83 -4.91
N ILE A 80 24.31 -11.74 -5.80
CA ILE A 80 25.07 -12.92 -6.20
C ILE A 80 26.37 -12.52 -6.91
N GLU A 81 26.33 -11.52 -7.81
CA GLU A 81 27.53 -11.02 -8.47
C GLU A 81 28.56 -10.45 -7.48
N ASP A 82 28.10 -9.74 -6.45
CA ASP A 82 28.97 -9.19 -5.41
C ASP A 82 29.62 -10.30 -4.58
N GLN A 83 28.87 -11.35 -4.24
CA GLN A 83 29.40 -12.55 -3.58
C GLN A 83 30.45 -13.26 -4.45
N ILE A 84 30.20 -13.41 -5.76
CA ILE A 84 31.15 -14.01 -6.70
C ILE A 84 32.44 -13.20 -6.75
N LYS A 85 32.35 -11.87 -6.92
CA LYS A 85 33.52 -10.99 -6.96
C LYS A 85 34.32 -11.05 -5.66
N THR A 86 33.63 -11.09 -4.52
CA THR A 86 34.26 -11.22 -3.20
C THR A 86 35.10 -12.50 -3.12
N LEU A 87 34.54 -13.64 -3.55
CA LEU A 87 35.26 -14.92 -3.56
C LEU A 87 36.47 -14.91 -4.51
N GLN A 88 36.32 -14.34 -5.71
CA GLN A 88 37.42 -14.23 -6.69
C GLN A 88 38.55 -13.32 -6.19
N CYS A 89 38.24 -12.24 -5.48
CA CYS A 89 39.25 -11.36 -4.88
C CYS A 89 40.05 -12.06 -3.76
N ILE A 90 39.45 -13.01 -3.03
CA ILE A 90 40.14 -13.79 -1.99
C ILE A 90 41.18 -14.73 -2.63
N GLU A 91 40.86 -15.38 -3.76
CA GLU A 91 41.81 -16.25 -4.49
C GLU A 91 43.01 -15.48 -5.05
N HIS A 92 42.83 -14.18 -5.34
CA HIS A 92 43.87 -13.34 -5.93
C HIS A 92 44.66 -12.49 -4.93
N SER A 93 44.38 -12.60 -3.63
CA SER A 93 45.27 -12.04 -2.61
C SER A 93 46.50 -12.96 -2.53
N PRO A 94 47.69 -12.55 -3.04
CA PRO A 94 48.87 -13.37 -2.88
C PRO A 94 49.10 -13.51 -1.38
N ALA A 95 49.25 -14.74 -0.91
CA ALA A 95 49.76 -15.02 0.42
C ALA A 95 50.91 -14.03 0.68
N ALA A 96 50.71 -13.11 1.63
CA ALA A 96 51.69 -12.12 1.99
C ALA A 96 52.97 -12.87 2.34
N MET A 97 53.91 -12.80 1.40
CA MET A 97 55.32 -13.14 1.47
C MET A 97 55.75 -13.83 2.77
N THR A 98 55.74 -15.16 2.77
CA THR A 98 56.77 -15.91 3.47
C THR A 98 58.11 -15.57 2.82
N SER A 99 58.83 -14.58 3.38
CA SER A 99 60.28 -14.44 3.18
C SER A 99 60.95 -14.45 4.55
N ARG A 100 61.74 -15.51 4.74
CA ARG A 100 62.85 -15.61 5.69
C ARG A 100 63.97 -14.66 5.30
#